data_AF-A0AAE9Z164-F1
#
_entry.id   AF-A0AAE9Z164-F1
#
_cell.length_a   1.000
_cell.length_b   1.000
_cell.length_c   1.000
_cell.angle_alpha   90.00
_cell.angle_beta   90.00
_cell.angle_gamma   90.00
#
_symmetry.space_group_name_H-M   'P 1'
#
loop_
_entity.id
_entity.type
_entity.pdbx_description
1 polymer ?
#
loop_
_entity_poly.entity_id
_entity_poly.type
_entity_poly.pdbx_seq_one_letter_code
_entity_poly.pdbx_strand_id
1 'polypeptide(L)'
;MVVLIPALFLGYFLVPTFFCVSCKNDVISTYNVPNGKLVVFERNCGATSGYAIHASFIEAGGVLPDEAGNIIRAWARGVGVLYGKNLSIEYAAGHVLKVTAAKDVNIETFFPESKLPVSRVEIIRVDSEEV
;
A
#
# COMPACT_ATOMS: atom_id res chain seq x y z
N MET A 1 -18.92 55.39 0.92
CA MET A 1 -18.14 54.29 1.52
C MET A 1 -18.99 53.01 1.54
N VAL A 2 -19.32 52.41 0.39
CA VAL A 2 -19.97 51.08 0.33
C VAL A 2 -19.75 50.47 -1.07
N VAL A 3 -18.52 50.10 -1.46
CA VAL A 3 -18.30 49.21 -2.61
C VAL A 3 -16.96 48.47 -2.43
N LEU A 4 -16.84 47.60 -1.42
CA LEU A 4 -15.63 46.79 -1.22
C LEU A 4 -15.96 45.40 -0.65
N ILE A 5 -17.11 44.82 -1.04
CA ILE A 5 -17.56 43.51 -0.53
C ILE A 5 -17.85 42.47 -1.64
N PRO A 6 -18.25 42.79 -2.91
CA PRO A 6 -18.54 41.72 -3.87
C PRO A 6 -17.28 41.02 -4.41
N ALA A 7 -16.11 41.68 -4.37
CA ALA A 7 -14.87 41.11 -4.91
C ALA A 7 -14.26 40.00 -4.03
N LEU A 8 -14.57 39.98 -2.72
CA LEU A 8 -14.09 38.95 -1.80
C LEU A 8 -14.92 37.66 -1.85
N PHE A 9 -16.19 37.73 -2.28
CA PHE A 9 -17.04 36.54 -2.43
C PHE A 9 -16.77 35.74 -3.70
N LEU A 10 -16.24 36.38 -4.76
CA LEU A 10 -15.94 35.69 -6.02
C LEU A 10 -14.62 34.91 -5.97
N GLY A 11 -13.67 35.32 -5.11
CA GLY A 11 -12.41 34.60 -4.90
C GLY A 11 -12.54 33.37 -3.98
N TYR A 12 -13.55 33.34 -3.10
CA TYR A 12 -13.71 32.26 -2.11
C TYR A 12 -14.29 30.97 -2.71
N PHE A 13 -15.03 31.07 -3.82
CA PHE A 13 -15.59 29.90 -4.53
C PHE A 13 -14.63 29.26 -5.56
N LEU A 14 -13.45 29.85 -5.77
CA LEU A 14 -12.41 29.37 -6.68
C LEU A 14 -11.11 29.02 -5.93
N VAL A 15 -11.19 28.54 -4.70
CA VAL A 15 -10.08 27.76 -4.14
C VAL A 15 -10.28 26.34 -4.66
N PRO A 16 -9.60 25.94 -5.74
CA PRO A 16 -9.75 24.60 -6.27
C PRO A 16 -9.19 23.65 -5.21
N THR A 17 -9.80 22.48 -5.11
CA THR A 17 -9.48 21.35 -4.22
C THR A 17 -8.04 20.82 -4.43
N PHE A 18 -7.02 21.65 -4.19
CA PHE A 18 -5.61 21.41 -4.52
C PHE A 18 -4.86 20.52 -3.50
N PHE A 19 -5.59 19.84 -2.62
CA PHE A 19 -5.01 18.87 -1.69
C PHE A 19 -5.67 17.48 -1.78
N CYS A 20 -6.32 17.14 -2.90
CA CYS A 20 -6.47 15.71 -3.25
C CYS A 20 -5.11 15.24 -3.76
N VAL A 21 -4.23 14.88 -2.82
CA VAL A 21 -3.00 14.18 -3.16
C VAL A 21 -3.44 12.83 -3.72
N SER A 22 -3.39 12.68 -5.04
CA SER A 22 -3.76 11.45 -5.72
C SER A 22 -2.84 10.34 -5.21
N CYS A 23 -3.40 9.41 -4.45
CA CYS A 23 -2.70 8.18 -4.15
C CYS A 23 -2.43 7.44 -5.46
N LYS A 24 -1.31 6.73 -5.50
CA LYS A 24 -0.98 5.87 -6.62
C LYS A 24 -0.40 4.58 -6.08
N ASN A 25 -0.78 3.48 -6.73
CA ASN A 25 -0.24 2.16 -6.48
C ASN A 25 0.74 1.80 -7.59
N ASP A 26 2.02 1.69 -7.25
CA ASP A 26 3.10 1.29 -8.16
C ASP A 26 3.43 -0.18 -7.94
N VAL A 27 3.15 -1.02 -8.95
CA VAL A 27 3.33 -2.47 -8.85
C VAL A 27 4.80 -2.84 -8.77
N ILE A 28 5.16 -3.64 -7.77
CA ILE A 28 6.51 -4.17 -7.56
C ILE A 28 6.60 -5.60 -8.08
N SER A 29 5.65 -6.45 -7.67
CA SER A 29 5.61 -7.85 -8.08
C SER A 29 4.18 -8.36 -8.20
N THR A 30 4.01 -9.40 -9.01
CA THR A 30 2.72 -10.07 -9.23
C THR A 30 2.94 -11.57 -9.23
N TYR A 31 2.17 -12.28 -8.41
CA TYR A 31 2.17 -13.73 -8.31
C TYR A 31 0.84 -14.26 -8.82
N ASN A 32 0.90 -15.23 -9.74
CA ASN A 32 -0.30 -15.95 -10.15
C ASN A 32 -0.71 -16.91 -9.03
N VAL A 33 -1.94 -16.78 -8.55
CA VAL A 33 -2.49 -17.60 -7.48
C VAL A 33 -3.84 -18.16 -7.92
N PRO A 34 -4.35 -19.24 -7.31
CA PRO A 34 -5.67 -19.75 -7.68
C PRO A 34 -6.74 -18.66 -7.58
N ASN A 35 -7.61 -18.60 -8.60
CA ASN A 35 -8.70 -17.64 -8.73
C ASN A 35 -8.29 -16.15 -8.87
N GLY A 36 -7.02 -15.85 -9.13
CA GLY A 36 -6.61 -14.46 -9.38
C GLY A 36 -5.11 -14.23 -9.36
N LYS A 37 -4.71 -13.07 -8.83
CA LYS A 37 -3.30 -12.68 -8.69
C LYS A 37 -3.10 -11.99 -7.36
N LEU A 38 -1.96 -12.25 -6.74
CA LEU A 38 -1.46 -11.48 -5.62
C LEU A 38 -0.55 -10.39 -6.17
N VAL A 39 -0.84 -9.14 -5.85
CA VAL A 39 -0.07 -7.98 -6.31
C VAL A 39 0.58 -7.33 -5.10
N VAL A 40 1.90 -7.21 -5.13
CA VAL A 40 2.67 -6.42 -4.18
C VAL A 40 2.99 -5.08 -4.84
N PHE A 41 2.70 -3.99 -4.14
CA PHE A 41 2.81 -2.66 -4.68
C PHE A 41 3.21 -1.66 -3.59
N GLU A 42 3.90 -0.61 -4.01
CA GLU A 42 4.13 0.57 -3.19
C GLU A 42 2.94 1.50 -3.34
N ARG A 43 2.37 1.95 -2.23
CA ARG A 43 1.33 2.99 -2.24
C ARG A 43 1.95 4.32 -1.84
N ASN A 44 1.84 5.31 -2.72
CA ASN A 44 2.32 6.66 -2.52
C ASN A 44 1.15 7.65 -2.58
N CYS A 45 0.81 8.27 -1.46
CA CYS A 45 -0.20 9.33 -1.37
C CYS A 45 0.43 10.73 -1.26
N GLY A 46 1.63 10.89 -1.82
CA GLY A 46 2.41 12.11 -1.95
C GLY A 46 3.31 12.45 -0.76
N ALA A 47 3.82 13.69 -0.76
CA ALA A 47 5.03 14.12 -0.05
C ALA A 47 5.02 13.95 1.49
N THR A 48 3.85 13.78 2.11
CA THR A 48 3.70 13.69 3.56
C THR A 48 3.29 12.31 4.07
N SER A 49 2.85 11.42 3.19
CA SER A 49 2.58 10.02 3.54
C SER A 49 3.84 9.19 3.30
N GLY A 50 4.37 8.57 4.36
CA GLY A 50 5.50 7.66 4.24
C GLY A 50 5.20 6.50 3.29
N TYR A 51 6.24 6.01 2.61
CA TYR A 51 6.16 4.84 1.75
C TYR A 51 5.62 3.64 2.53
N ALA A 52 4.60 2.99 1.99
CA ALA A 52 4.07 1.75 2.52
C ALA A 52 4.05 0.71 1.40
N ILE A 53 4.52 -0.49 1.72
CA ILE A 53 4.41 -1.65 0.86
C ILE A 53 3.12 -2.37 1.21
N HIS A 54 2.31 -2.64 0.21
CA HIS A 54 1.02 -3.28 0.33
C HIS A 54 1.01 -4.58 -0.46
N ALA A 55 0.18 -5.52 -0.03
CA ALA A 55 -0.21 -6.67 -0.84
C ALA A 55 -1.73 -6.72 -0.95
N SER A 56 -2.23 -6.96 -2.17
CA SER A 56 -3.65 -7.24 -2.42
C SER A 56 -3.83 -8.49 -3.25
N PHE A 57 -4.89 -9.24 -2.95
CA PHE A 57 -5.44 -10.23 -3.86
C PHE A 57 -6.43 -9.53 -4.80
N ILE A 58 -6.28 -9.83 -6.08
CA ILE A 58 -7.15 -9.36 -7.14
C ILE A 58 -7.74 -10.61 -7.81
N GLU A 59 -9.07 -10.70 -7.84
CA GLU A 59 -9.79 -11.78 -8.51
C GLU A 59 -9.41 -11.86 -10.00
N ALA A 60 -9.59 -13.05 -10.59
CA ALA A 60 -9.32 -13.27 -12.02
C ALA A 60 -10.10 -12.28 -12.90
N GLY A 61 -9.40 -11.62 -13.83
CA GLY A 61 -9.97 -10.55 -14.67
C GLY A 61 -10.06 -9.17 -13.99
N GLY A 62 -9.77 -9.08 -12.69
CA GLY A 62 -9.74 -7.83 -11.94
C GLY A 62 -8.49 -6.97 -12.22
N VAL A 63 -8.65 -5.67 -11.97
CA VAL A 63 -7.57 -4.68 -11.98
C VAL A 63 -7.21 -4.27 -10.57
N LEU A 64 -5.96 -3.85 -10.35
CA LEU A 64 -5.53 -3.30 -9.06
C LEU A 64 -6.27 -1.97 -8.83
N PRO A 65 -7.15 -1.85 -7.83
CA PRO A 65 -7.79 -0.58 -7.53
C PRO A 65 -6.76 0.42 -6.99
N ASP A 66 -7.06 1.71 -7.10
CA ASP A 66 -6.29 2.77 -6.44
C ASP A 66 -6.66 2.91 -4.95
N GLU A 67 -6.62 1.78 -4.26
CA GLU A 67 -6.97 1.66 -2.85
C GLU A 67 -5.83 1.01 -2.06
N ALA A 68 -5.93 1.04 -0.73
CA ALA A 68 -4.96 0.39 0.12
C ALA A 68 -5.07 -1.14 0.03
N GLY A 69 -3.92 -1.81 0.20
CA GLY A 69 -3.79 -3.27 0.29
C GLY A 69 -4.85 -3.97 1.15
N ASN A 70 -5.37 -5.09 0.64
CA ASN A 70 -6.39 -5.92 1.30
C ASN A 70 -5.84 -7.18 1.99
N ILE A 71 -4.54 -7.46 1.89
CA ILE A 71 -3.86 -8.56 2.59
C ILE A 71 -2.83 -8.05 3.58
N ILE A 72 -1.89 -7.20 3.15
CA ILE A 72 -0.81 -6.71 4.02
C ILE A 72 -0.58 -5.23 3.77
N ARG A 73 -0.17 -4.54 4.84
CA ARG A 73 0.43 -3.21 4.82
C ARG A 73 1.69 -3.24 5.66
N ALA A 74 2.79 -2.75 5.13
CA ALA A 74 4.07 -2.72 5.82
C ALA A 74 4.73 -1.36 5.63
N TRP A 75 5.23 -0.79 6.73
CA TRP A 75 5.89 0.53 6.73
C TRP A 75 6.93 0.62 7.84
N ALA A 76 7.93 1.47 7.64
CA ALA A 76 8.93 1.76 8.67
C ALA A 76 9.22 3.27 8.73
N ARG A 77 9.60 3.76 9.91
CA ARG A 77 9.97 5.17 10.10
C ARG A 77 11.45 5.37 9.77
N GLY A 78 11.75 6.41 9.00
CA GLY A 78 13.14 6.80 8.72
C GLY A 78 13.90 5.83 7.80
N VAL A 79 13.21 4.84 7.24
CA VAL A 79 13.77 3.91 6.26
C VAL A 79 13.48 4.44 4.86
N GLY A 80 14.49 4.42 3.99
CA GLY A 80 14.35 4.72 2.57
C GLY A 80 13.59 3.61 1.83
N VAL A 81 14.12 3.12 0.71
CA VAL A 81 13.53 1.99 -0.02
C VAL A 81 13.32 0.80 0.93
N LEU A 82 12.05 0.44 1.14
CA LEU A 82 11.64 -0.64 2.05
C LEU A 82 11.79 -2.01 1.39
N TYR A 83 11.21 -2.15 0.19
CA TYR A 83 11.14 -3.42 -0.50
C TYR A 83 12.51 -3.88 -1.02
N GLY A 84 12.81 -5.16 -0.88
CA GLY A 84 14.06 -5.79 -1.31
C GLY A 84 15.29 -5.49 -0.44
N LYS A 85 15.20 -4.56 0.51
CA LYS A 85 16.28 -4.26 1.48
C LYS A 85 15.88 -4.52 2.94
N ASN A 86 14.64 -4.22 3.30
CA ASN A 86 14.15 -4.42 4.67
C ASN A 86 12.84 -5.19 4.71
N LEU A 87 12.27 -5.50 3.54
CA LEU A 87 11.02 -6.22 3.38
C LEU A 87 11.05 -7.03 2.09
N SER A 88 10.77 -8.32 2.18
CA SER A 88 10.43 -9.19 1.05
C SER A 88 9.08 -9.86 1.30
N ILE A 89 8.28 -9.99 0.25
CA ILE A 89 6.99 -10.68 0.28
C ILE A 89 7.02 -11.73 -0.81
N GLU A 90 6.83 -12.98 -0.43
CA GLU A 90 6.89 -14.12 -1.34
C GLU A 90 5.66 -15.02 -1.17
N TYR A 91 5.02 -15.35 -2.28
CA TYR A 91 3.95 -16.34 -2.29
C TYR A 91 4.56 -17.74 -2.45
N ALA A 92 4.56 -18.51 -1.36
CA ALA A 92 5.08 -19.86 -1.31
C ALA A 92 4.00 -20.92 -1.62
N ALA A 93 4.45 -22.14 -1.90
CA ALA A 93 3.56 -23.29 -2.08
C ALA A 93 2.64 -23.49 -0.85
N GLY A 94 1.43 -23.99 -1.07
CA GLY A 94 0.47 -24.25 0.00
C GLY A 94 -0.31 -23.02 0.49
N HIS A 95 -0.41 -21.97 -0.34
CA HIS A 95 -1.18 -20.75 -0.03
C HIS A 95 -0.60 -19.91 1.10
N VAL A 96 0.71 -20.02 1.35
CA VAL A 96 1.39 -19.29 2.42
C VAL A 96 2.04 -18.04 1.85
N LEU A 97 1.72 -16.89 2.43
CA LEU A 97 2.42 -15.65 2.15
C LEU A 97 3.54 -15.45 3.16
N LYS A 98 4.78 -15.58 2.71
CA LYS A 98 5.96 -15.34 3.53
C LYS A 98 6.35 -13.88 3.47
N VAL A 99 6.56 -13.29 4.63
CA VAL A 99 6.92 -11.88 4.79
C VAL A 99 8.19 -11.83 5.61
N THR A 100 9.31 -11.58 4.96
CA THR A 100 10.60 -11.40 5.64
C THR A 100 10.81 -9.91 5.84
N ALA A 101 11.00 -9.49 7.08
CA ALA A 101 11.11 -8.07 7.39
C ALA A 101 12.13 -7.78 8.50
N ALA A 102 12.78 -6.63 8.40
CA ALA A 102 13.64 -6.10 9.46
C ALA A 102 12.81 -5.79 10.73
N LYS A 103 13.47 -5.77 11.89
CA LYS A 103 12.82 -5.60 13.20
C LYS A 103 12.02 -4.30 13.34
N ASP A 104 12.46 -3.23 12.68
CA ASP A 104 11.87 -1.88 12.70
C ASP A 104 10.71 -1.70 11.69
N VAL A 105 10.44 -2.71 10.86
CA VAL A 105 9.29 -2.73 9.95
C VAL A 105 8.02 -3.11 10.72
N ASN A 106 7.03 -2.23 10.62
CA ASN A 106 5.67 -2.50 11.09
C ASN A 106 4.92 -3.25 10.00
N ILE A 107 4.16 -4.27 10.39
CA ILE A 107 3.37 -5.11 9.48
C ILE A 107 1.96 -5.23 10.06
N GLU A 108 0.97 -4.87 9.26
CA GLU A 108 -0.43 -5.13 9.49
C GLU A 108 -0.93 -6.14 8.47
N THR A 109 -1.65 -7.16 8.94
CA THR A 109 -2.27 -8.19 8.12
C THR A 109 -3.78 -8.04 8.16
N PHE A 110 -4.41 -8.08 7.00
CA PHE A 110 -5.84 -7.96 6.80
C PHE A 110 -6.31 -9.28 6.18
N PHE A 111 -7.15 -10.02 6.90
CA PHE A 111 -7.78 -11.22 6.38
C PHE A 111 -9.28 -10.95 6.28
N PRO A 112 -9.77 -10.30 5.21
CA PRO A 112 -11.19 -10.30 4.92
C PRO A 112 -11.65 -11.76 4.81
N GLU A 113 -12.60 -12.15 5.65
CA GLU A 113 -13.02 -13.52 5.85
C GLU A 113 -13.23 -14.32 4.53
N SER A 114 -12.78 -15.57 4.54
CA SER A 114 -13.18 -16.70 3.67
C SER A 114 -12.87 -16.70 2.16
N LYS A 115 -12.44 -15.61 1.53
CA LYS A 115 -12.26 -15.56 0.05
C LYS A 115 -10.84 -15.37 -0.49
N LEU A 116 -9.84 -15.25 0.38
CA LEU A 116 -8.46 -15.09 -0.08
C LEU A 116 -7.80 -16.44 -0.37
N PRO A 117 -7.02 -16.58 -1.45
CA PRO A 117 -6.21 -17.77 -1.71
C PRO A 117 -4.96 -17.84 -0.81
N VAL A 118 -4.92 -17.07 0.27
CA VAL A 118 -3.84 -17.08 1.28
C VAL A 118 -4.41 -17.74 2.53
N SER A 119 -3.90 -18.93 2.85
CA SER A 119 -4.33 -19.72 4.02
C SER A 119 -3.66 -19.23 5.31
N ARG A 120 -2.47 -18.64 5.19
CA ARG A 120 -1.65 -18.14 6.30
C ARG A 120 -0.67 -17.08 5.81
N VAL A 121 -0.39 -16.10 6.66
CA VAL A 121 0.77 -15.20 6.54
C VAL A 121 1.82 -15.61 7.57
N GLU A 122 3.04 -15.85 7.13
CA GLU A 122 4.18 -16.16 7.99
C GLU A 122 5.15 -14.98 8.00
N ILE A 123 5.32 -14.35 9.17
CA ILE A 123 6.21 -13.20 9.34
C ILE A 123 7.53 -13.69 9.93
N ILE A 124 8.61 -13.49 9.17
CA ILE A 124 9.98 -13.81 9.57
C ILE A 124 10.68 -12.49 9.88
N ARG A 125 11.10 -12.32 11.13
CA ARG A 125 11.88 -11.15 11.55
C ARG A 125 13.36 -11.46 11.44
N VAL A 126 14.08 -10.63 10.70
CA VAL A 126 15.54 -10.74 10.54
C VAL A 126 16.20 -9.44 11.00
N ASP A 127 17.49 -9.53 11.31
CA ASP A 127 18.29 -8.33 11.52
C ASP A 127 18.53 -7.64 10.17
N SER A 128 18.56 -6.30 10.15
CA SER A 128 18.53 -5.48 8.92
C SER A 128 19.69 -5.72 7.94
N GLU A 129 20.67 -6.53 8.32
CA GLU A 129 21.83 -6.91 7.50
C GLU A 129 21.59 -8.20 6.68
N GLU A 130 20.48 -8.93 6.90
CA GLU A 130 20.22 -10.25 6.29
C GLU A 130 18.99 -10.31 5.35
N VAL A 131 18.33 -9.18 5.07
CA VAL A 131 17.16 -9.13 4.15
C VAL A 131 17.59 -9.04 2.69
#